data_AF-A0A352NWM2-F1
#
_entry.id   AF-A0A352NWM2-F1
#
_cell.length_a   1.000
_cell.length_b   1.000
_cell.length_c   1.000
_cell.angle_alpha   90.00
_cell.angle_beta   90.00
_cell.angle_gamma   90.00
#
_symmetry.space_group_name_H-M   'P 1'
#
loop_
_entity.id
_entity.type
_entity.pdbx_description
1 polymer ?
#
loop_
_entity_poly.entity_id
_entity_poly.type
_entity_poly.pdbx_seq_one_letter_code
_entity_poly.pdbx_strand_id
1 'polypeptide(L)'
;MNKFFVPEQDIHCGRAFIRGDDARHISRVLRLQCGSEININNCSGREFLGKIEKTEKNVVVVKILKELELYNESPVNMYLFQGLPKSSKMDLIVQKATEIGACEITPVITKRVVVKGNFSQYKKVGRWNKIAGEACKQCKRSRIPLVNNPVNFERLLQSLT
;
A
#
# COMPACT_ATOMS: atom_id res chain seq x y z
N MET A 1 -3.61 19.67 -0.02
CA MET A 1 -3.12 19.37 1.34
C MET A 1 -2.15 18.19 1.26
N ASN A 2 -1.07 18.17 2.06
CA ASN A 2 -0.04 17.12 1.97
C ASN A 2 -0.57 15.79 2.55
N LYS A 3 -0.39 14.68 1.83
CA LYS A 3 -0.83 13.33 2.26
C LYS A 3 0.37 12.50 2.69
N PHE A 4 0.26 11.86 3.86
CA PHE A 4 1.28 10.96 4.42
C PHE A 4 0.69 9.59 4.69
N PHE A 5 1.51 8.56 4.46
CA PHE A 5 1.11 7.16 4.58
C PHE A 5 1.67 6.59 5.88
N VAL A 6 0.80 6.40 6.86
CA VAL A 6 1.15 5.97 8.21
C VAL A 6 0.56 4.58 8.42
N PRO A 7 1.38 3.55 8.69
CA PRO A 7 0.86 2.23 9.03
C PRO A 7 -0.13 2.29 10.20
N GLU A 8 -1.17 1.46 10.17
CA GLU A 8 -2.22 1.47 11.20
C GLU A 8 -1.69 1.27 12.62
N GLN A 9 -0.62 0.50 12.80
CA GLN A 9 0.07 0.31 14.07
C GLN A 9 0.67 1.61 14.67
N ASP A 10 0.94 2.61 13.82
CA ASP A 10 1.44 3.93 14.22
C ASP A 10 0.29 4.95 14.39
N ILE A 11 -0.97 4.48 14.39
CA ILE A 11 -2.17 5.28 14.65
C ILE A 11 -2.90 4.71 15.86
N HIS A 12 -2.83 5.41 16.99
CA HIS A 12 -3.50 4.99 18.21
C HIS A 12 -3.86 6.18 19.10
N CYS A 13 -4.88 6.02 19.94
CA CYS A 13 -5.35 7.04 20.89
C CYS A 13 -5.66 8.41 20.22
N GLY A 14 -6.24 8.38 19.01
CA GLY A 14 -6.57 9.60 18.25
C GLY A 14 -5.36 10.36 17.72
N ARG A 15 -4.18 9.74 17.64
CA ARG A 15 -2.94 10.33 17.13
C ARG A 15 -2.26 9.42 16.12
N ALA A 16 -1.62 10.03 15.13
CA ALA A 16 -0.72 9.37 14.20
C ALA A 16 0.72 9.79 14.48
N PHE A 17 1.63 8.81 14.42
CA PHE A 17 3.05 9.02 14.63
C PHE A 17 3.80 8.81 13.32
N ILE A 18 4.12 9.92 12.65
CA ILE A 18 4.88 9.88 11.39
C ILE A 18 6.37 9.79 11.72
N ARG A 19 7.07 8.80 11.18
CA ARG A 19 8.48 8.51 11.49
C ARG A 19 9.33 8.44 10.23
N GLY A 20 10.65 8.42 10.42
CA GLY A 20 11.61 8.14 9.35
C GLY A 20 11.68 9.22 8.28
N ASP A 21 11.65 8.81 7.01
CA ASP A 21 11.80 9.73 5.88
C ASP A 21 10.62 10.70 5.76
N ASP A 22 9.39 10.25 6.05
CA ASP A 22 8.20 11.11 6.02
C ASP A 22 8.27 12.22 7.07
N ALA A 23 8.76 11.91 8.28
CA ALA A 23 8.99 12.92 9.31
C ALA A 23 10.05 13.95 8.89
N ARG A 24 11.15 13.50 8.27
CA ARG A 24 12.17 14.40 7.73
C ARG A 24 11.63 15.26 6.58
N HIS A 25 10.80 14.69 5.72
CA HIS A 25 10.14 15.40 4.62
C HIS A 25 9.22 16.52 5.15
N ILE A 26 8.41 16.24 6.17
CA ILE A 26 7.56 17.24 6.84
C ILE A 26 8.39 18.41 7.39
N SER A 27 9.42 18.10 8.19
CA SER A 27 10.14 19.12 8.94
C SER A 27 11.16 19.91 8.11
N ARG A 28 11.87 19.25 7.18
CA ARG A 28 12.98 19.88 6.45
C ARG A 28 12.59 20.42 5.09
N VAL A 29 11.73 19.71 4.37
CA VAL A 29 11.37 20.05 2.99
C VAL A 29 10.10 20.90 2.98
N LEU A 30 9.02 20.40 3.59
CA LEU A 30 7.75 21.11 3.63
C LEU A 30 7.72 22.19 4.72
N ARG A 31 8.63 22.09 5.71
CA ARG A 31 8.79 23.03 6.84
C ARG A 31 7.50 23.31 7.61
N LEU A 32 6.60 22.33 7.66
CA LEU A 32 5.32 22.45 8.35
C LEU A 32 5.55 22.58 9.85
N GLN A 33 4.74 23.43 10.49
CA GLN A 33 4.86 23.76 11.91
C GLN A 33 3.72 23.13 12.71
N CYS A 34 3.86 23.17 14.04
CA CYS A 34 2.73 22.89 14.94
C CYS A 34 1.52 23.73 14.52
N GLY A 35 0.36 23.08 14.45
CA GLY A 35 -0.89 23.68 14.00
C GLY A 35 -1.20 23.53 12.51
N SER A 36 -0.25 23.09 11.68
CA SER A 36 -0.53 22.78 10.27
C SER A 36 -1.41 21.54 10.12
N GLU A 37 -2.30 21.56 9.12
CA GLU A 37 -3.16 20.44 8.77
C GLU A 37 -2.57 19.58 7.65
N ILE A 38 -2.69 18.26 7.80
CA ILE A 38 -2.20 17.25 6.86
C ILE A 38 -3.20 16.10 6.72
N ASN A 39 -3.18 15.42 5.58
CA ASN A 39 -3.93 14.19 5.38
C ASN A 39 -3.08 12.99 5.79
N ILE A 40 -3.67 12.08 6.55
CA ILE A 40 -3.06 10.81 6.95
C ILE A 40 -3.85 9.68 6.31
N ASN A 41 -3.16 8.79 5.62
CA ASN A 41 -3.73 7.56 5.11
C ASN A 41 -3.17 6.38 5.92
N ASN A 42 -4.03 5.49 6.42
CA ASN A 42 -3.60 4.36 7.26
C ASN A 42 -3.05 3.15 6.48
N CYS A 43 -2.85 3.30 5.17
CA CYS A 43 -2.50 2.26 4.20
C CYS A 43 -3.53 1.12 4.08
N SER A 44 -4.67 1.23 4.78
CA SER A 44 -5.69 0.18 4.91
C SER A 44 -7.06 0.69 4.48
N GLY A 45 -7.09 1.73 3.65
CA GLY A 45 -8.33 2.30 3.12
C GLY A 45 -9.04 3.26 4.06
N ARG A 46 -8.37 3.90 5.03
CA ARG A 46 -8.93 5.03 5.79
C ARG A 46 -8.06 6.25 5.64
N GLU A 47 -8.70 7.41 5.50
CA GLU A 47 -8.06 8.71 5.46
C GLU A 47 -8.54 9.59 6.59
N PHE A 48 -7.64 10.40 7.12
CA PHE A 48 -7.90 11.28 8.24
C PHE A 48 -7.35 12.66 7.96
N LEU A 49 -8.08 13.68 8.40
CA LEU A 49 -7.55 15.01 8.57
C LEU A 49 -6.87 15.09 9.94
N GLY A 50 -5.60 15.46 9.96
CA GLY A 50 -4.83 15.60 11.18
C GLY A 50 -4.19 16.97 11.32
N LYS A 51 -3.98 17.40 12.56
CA LYS A 51 -3.26 18.64 12.91
C LYS A 51 -1.96 18.30 13.62
N ILE A 52 -0.85 18.85 13.15
CA ILE A 52 0.46 18.63 13.77
C ILE A 52 0.43 19.20 15.19
N GLU A 53 0.60 18.35 16.21
CA GLU A 53 0.73 18.78 17.61
C GLU A 53 2.19 19.05 17.97
N LYS A 54 3.10 18.20 17.49
CA LYS A 54 4.52 18.31 17.84
C LYS A 54 5.40 17.78 16.71
N THR A 55 6.51 18.47 16.48
CA THR A 55 7.56 18.06 15.57
C THR A 55 8.84 17.84 16.37
N GLU A 56 9.32 16.60 16.39
CA GLU A 56 10.61 16.21 16.98
C GLU A 56 11.60 15.80 15.88
N LYS A 57 12.85 15.50 16.26
CA LYS A 57 13.96 15.28 15.31
C LYS A 57 13.68 14.17 14.29
N ASN A 58 12.95 13.11 14.69
CA ASN A 58 12.65 11.93 13.85
C ASN A 58 11.17 11.52 13.86
N VAL A 59 10.30 12.29 14.51
CA VAL A 59 8.90 11.93 14.75
C VAL A 59 8.04 13.18 14.66
N VAL A 60 6.95 13.11 13.91
CA VAL A 60 5.89 14.13 13.91
C VAL A 60 4.64 13.51 14.49
N VAL A 61 4.13 14.14 15.55
CA VAL A 61 2.90 13.71 16.24
C VAL A 61 1.75 14.54 15.71
N VAL A 62 0.71 13.85 15.24
CA VAL A 62 -0.42 14.47 14.57
C VAL A 62 -1.70 14.03 15.25
N LYS A 63 -2.50 14.99 15.72
CA LYS A 63 -3.82 14.71 16.29
C LYS A 63 -4.83 14.50 15.16
N ILE A 64 -5.55 13.39 15.20
CA ILE A 64 -6.65 13.12 14.28
C ILE A 64 -7.83 14.05 14.63
N LEU A 65 -8.29 14.83 13.65
CA LEU A 65 -9.46 15.71 13.80
C LEU A 65 -10.74 15.01 13.34
N LYS A 66 -10.70 14.36 12.18
CA LYS A 66 -11.82 13.60 11.62
C LYS A 66 -11.35 12.58 10.58
N GLU A 67 -12.18 11.57 10.36
CA GLU A 67 -12.08 10.68 9.20
C GLU A 67 -12.61 11.38 7.95
N LEU A 68 -12.00 11.11 6.80
CA LEU A 68 -12.34 11.64 5.50
C LEU A 68 -12.93 10.51 4.65
N GLU A 69 -13.92 10.84 3.81
CA GLU A 69 -14.40 9.90 2.80
C GLU A 69 -13.32 9.64 1.74
N LEU A 70 -13.25 8.38 1.29
CA LEU A 70 -12.29 7.93 0.27
C LEU A 70 -12.78 8.39 -1.12
N TYR A 71 -11.96 9.17 -1.84
CA TYR A 71 -12.33 9.71 -3.16
C TYR A 71 -11.41 9.24 -4.31
N ASN A 72 -10.44 8.39 -4.04
CA ASN A 72 -9.32 8.05 -4.92
C ASN A 72 -9.19 6.54 -5.17
N GLU A 73 -10.23 5.76 -4.86
CA GLU A 73 -10.36 4.38 -5.29
C GLU A 73 -11.37 4.26 -6.43
N SER A 74 -11.12 3.30 -7.31
CA SER A 74 -12.08 2.98 -8.38
C SER A 74 -13.37 2.42 -7.76
N PRO A 75 -14.56 2.77 -8.30
CA PRO A 75 -15.81 2.12 -7.90
C PRO A 75 -15.88 0.65 -8.37
N VAL A 76 -14.98 0.23 -9.27
CA VAL A 76 -14.89 -1.14 -9.77
C VAL A 76 -13.83 -1.91 -9.00
N ASN A 77 -14.25 -3.01 -8.37
CA ASN A 77 -13.34 -3.93 -7.71
C ASN A 77 -12.62 -4.81 -8.75
N MET A 78 -11.34 -4.52 -9.01
CA MET A 78 -10.50 -5.29 -9.95
C MET A 78 -9.61 -6.29 -9.20
N TYR A 79 -9.83 -7.58 -9.42
CA TYR A 79 -8.99 -8.67 -8.90
C TYR A 79 -8.14 -9.24 -10.04
N LEU A 80 -6.81 -9.13 -9.93
CA LEU A 80 -5.90 -9.58 -10.99
C LEU A 80 -5.35 -10.98 -10.71
N PHE A 81 -5.76 -11.94 -11.52
CA PHE A 81 -5.17 -13.28 -11.55
C PHE A 81 -4.08 -13.37 -12.62
N GLN A 82 -2.83 -13.18 -12.21
CA GLN A 82 -1.71 -13.06 -13.14
C GLN A 82 -0.94 -14.38 -13.28
N GLY A 83 -0.94 -14.94 -14.49
CA GLY A 83 -0.03 -16.04 -14.83
C GLY A 83 1.43 -15.64 -14.59
N LEU A 84 2.17 -16.44 -13.81
CA LEU A 84 3.52 -16.09 -13.40
C LEU A 84 4.48 -15.96 -14.60
N PRO A 85 5.02 -14.76 -14.88
CA PRO A 85 5.88 -14.56 -16.03
C PRO A 85 7.27 -15.17 -15.81
N LYS A 86 7.97 -15.44 -16.92
CA LYS A 86 9.41 -15.69 -16.89
C LYS A 86 10.12 -14.39 -16.51
N SER A 87 11.17 -14.50 -15.67
CA SER A 87 11.98 -13.40 -15.12
C SER A 87 11.26 -12.44 -14.17
N SER A 88 11.89 -11.30 -13.86
CA SER A 88 11.45 -10.29 -12.88
C SER A 88 10.27 -9.41 -13.35
N LYS A 89 9.57 -9.77 -14.44
CA LYS A 89 8.44 -8.97 -14.97
C LYS A 89 7.29 -8.81 -13.97
N MET A 90 7.17 -9.71 -13.00
CA MET A 90 6.13 -9.62 -11.98
C MET A 90 6.20 -8.32 -11.16
N ASP A 91 7.41 -7.79 -10.94
CA ASP A 91 7.59 -6.53 -10.22
C ASP A 91 6.89 -5.36 -10.94
N LEU A 92 7.06 -5.28 -12.27
CA LEU A 92 6.40 -4.27 -13.09
C LEU A 92 4.88 -4.47 -13.11
N ILE A 93 4.41 -5.72 -13.21
CA ILE A 93 2.98 -6.01 -13.20
C ILE A 93 2.36 -5.57 -11.87
N VAL A 94 2.99 -5.87 -10.74
CA VAL A 94 2.50 -5.47 -9.41
C VAL A 94 2.43 -3.96 -9.28
N GLN A 95 3.48 -3.26 -9.72
CA GLN A 95 3.50 -1.80 -9.75
C GLN A 95 2.34 -1.24 -10.59
N LYS A 96 2.20 -1.68 -11.84
CA LYS A 96 1.19 -1.12 -12.76
C LYS A 96 -0.23 -1.53 -12.41
N ALA A 97 -0.46 -2.76 -11.96
CA ALA A 97 -1.74 -3.19 -11.43
C ALA A 97 -2.18 -2.36 -10.21
N THR A 98 -1.22 -1.99 -9.35
CA THR A 98 -1.50 -1.07 -8.23
C THR A 98 -1.89 0.31 -8.73
N GLU A 99 -1.14 0.89 -9.69
CA GLU A 99 -1.41 2.22 -10.26
C GLU A 99 -2.80 2.31 -10.94
N ILE A 100 -3.26 1.24 -11.60
CA ILE A 100 -4.55 1.22 -12.31
C ILE A 100 -5.75 0.80 -11.45
N GLY A 101 -5.58 0.56 -10.15
CA GLY A 101 -6.71 0.34 -9.25
C GLY A 101 -7.00 -1.11 -8.86
N ALA A 102 -6.07 -2.07 -9.05
CA ALA A 102 -6.29 -3.43 -8.58
C ALA A 102 -6.54 -3.47 -7.05
N CYS A 103 -7.50 -4.25 -6.60
CA CYS A 103 -7.77 -4.51 -5.17
C CYS A 103 -6.84 -5.59 -4.63
N GLU A 104 -6.62 -6.64 -5.43
CA GLU A 104 -5.73 -7.75 -5.10
C GLU A 104 -5.04 -8.28 -6.35
N ILE A 105 -3.86 -8.87 -6.14
CA ILE A 105 -3.05 -9.47 -7.19
C ILE A 105 -2.68 -10.88 -6.74
N THR A 106 -3.19 -11.87 -7.46
CA THR A 106 -2.95 -13.28 -7.18
C THR A 106 -2.11 -13.88 -8.30
N PRO A 107 -0.84 -14.25 -8.04
CA PRO A 107 -0.03 -14.97 -9.00
C PRO A 107 -0.58 -16.39 -9.22
N VAL A 108 -0.63 -16.83 -10.47
CA VAL A 108 -1.21 -18.12 -10.86
C VAL A 108 -0.18 -18.98 -11.58
N ILE A 109 -0.06 -20.22 -11.13
CA ILE A 109 0.75 -21.26 -11.76
C ILE A 109 -0.16 -22.00 -12.76
N THR A 110 0.07 -21.79 -14.05
CA THR A 110 -0.66 -22.43 -15.16
C THR A 110 0.22 -23.43 -15.91
N LYS A 111 -0.37 -24.26 -16.78
CA LYS A 111 0.32 -25.35 -17.50
C LYS A 111 1.59 -24.93 -18.26
N ARG A 112 1.64 -23.69 -18.76
CA ARG A 112 2.78 -23.17 -19.55
C ARG A 112 3.77 -22.34 -18.72
N VAL A 113 3.56 -22.22 -17.40
CA VAL A 113 4.50 -21.52 -16.52
C VAL A 113 5.78 -22.35 -16.39
N VAL A 114 6.87 -21.82 -16.93
CA VAL A 114 8.18 -22.49 -16.99
C VAL A 114 8.94 -22.37 -15.66
N VAL A 115 8.45 -21.56 -14.72
CA VAL A 115 9.11 -21.31 -13.43
C VAL A 115 8.94 -22.55 -12.54
N LYS A 116 9.90 -23.47 -12.65
CA LYS A 116 10.04 -24.66 -11.80
C LYS A 116 10.83 -24.28 -10.55
N GLY A 117 10.15 -23.93 -9.48
CA GLY A 117 10.77 -23.70 -8.17
C GLY A 117 9.73 -23.74 -7.06
N ASN A 118 10.14 -24.08 -5.84
CA ASN A 118 9.26 -24.02 -4.68
C ASN A 118 8.78 -22.58 -4.47
N PHE A 119 7.55 -22.28 -4.89
CA PHE A 119 6.90 -20.97 -4.72
C PHE A 119 6.58 -20.65 -3.26
N SER A 120 6.86 -21.57 -2.33
CA SER A 120 6.83 -21.33 -0.88
C SER A 120 7.89 -20.35 -0.40
N GLN A 121 8.73 -19.78 -1.29
CA GLN A 121 9.62 -18.70 -0.91
C GLN A 121 8.80 -17.41 -0.65
N TYR A 122 8.31 -17.29 0.59
CA TYR A 122 7.73 -16.08 1.20
C TYR A 122 8.50 -14.80 0.85
N LYS A 123 9.81 -14.90 0.57
CA LYS A 123 10.66 -13.80 0.12
C LYS A 123 10.16 -13.09 -1.16
N LYS A 124 9.57 -13.80 -2.14
CA LYS A 124 9.07 -13.17 -3.38
C LYS A 124 7.79 -12.39 -3.16
N VAL A 125 6.84 -12.96 -2.41
CA VAL A 125 5.58 -12.31 -2.06
C VAL A 125 5.83 -11.08 -1.17
N GLY A 126 6.76 -11.18 -0.23
CA GLY A 126 7.18 -10.03 0.57
C GLY A 126 7.76 -8.88 -0.26
N ARG A 127 8.55 -9.18 -1.30
CA ARG A 127 9.05 -8.17 -2.25
C ARG A 127 7.90 -7.51 -3.02
N TRP A 128 6.95 -8.29 -3.53
CA TRP A 128 5.81 -7.74 -4.28
C TRP A 128 4.89 -6.88 -3.42
N ASN A 129 4.62 -7.27 -2.18
CA ASN A 129 3.85 -6.43 -1.26
C ASN A 129 4.57 -5.10 -0.95
N LYS A 130 5.91 -5.09 -0.87
CA LYS A 130 6.67 -3.83 -0.77
C LYS A 130 6.51 -2.95 -2.00
N ILE A 131 6.62 -3.54 -3.20
CA ILE A 131 6.43 -2.82 -4.47
C ILE A 131 5.01 -2.25 -4.57
N ALA A 132 3.98 -3.02 -4.19
CA ALA A 132 2.60 -2.56 -4.12
C ALA A 132 2.44 -1.38 -3.15
N GLY A 133 3.07 -1.44 -1.98
CA GLY A 133 3.08 -0.34 -1.03
C GLY A 133 3.74 0.93 -1.57
N GLU A 134 4.91 0.80 -2.19
CA GLU A 134 5.62 1.93 -2.83
C GLU A 134 4.80 2.54 -3.98
N ALA A 135 4.22 1.70 -4.83
CA ALA A 135 3.35 2.13 -5.92
C ALA A 135 2.10 2.84 -5.42
N CYS A 136 1.43 2.30 -4.39
CA CYS A 136 0.26 2.92 -3.75
C CYS A 136 0.58 4.32 -3.21
N LYS A 137 1.74 4.47 -2.55
CA LYS A 137 2.21 5.77 -2.05
C LYS A 137 2.44 6.76 -3.19
N GLN A 138 3.05 6.30 -4.28
CA GLN A 138 3.39 7.13 -5.44
C GLN A 138 2.15 7.57 -6.22
N CYS A 139 1.20 6.67 -6.47
CA CYS A 139 -0.05 6.97 -7.17
C CYS A 139 -1.13 7.56 -6.25
N LYS A 140 -0.81 7.71 -4.96
CA LYS A 140 -1.67 8.28 -3.92
C LYS A 140 -3.00 7.54 -3.72
N ARG A 141 -3.05 6.24 -4.01
CA ARG A 141 -4.20 5.37 -3.68
C ARG A 141 -4.35 5.24 -2.18
N SER A 142 -5.57 4.93 -1.73
CA SER A 142 -5.85 4.81 -0.29
C SER A 142 -5.70 3.41 0.24
N ARG A 143 -5.77 2.41 -0.64
CA ARG A 143 -5.65 1.01 -0.28
C ARG A 143 -4.47 0.39 -1.00
N ILE A 144 -3.54 -0.18 -0.24
CA ILE A 144 -2.48 -1.01 -0.80
C ILE A 144 -3.12 -2.34 -1.23
N PRO A 145 -2.96 -2.77 -2.50
CA PRO A 145 -3.44 -4.07 -2.90
C PRO A 145 -2.63 -5.18 -2.24
N LEU A 146 -3.34 -6.21 -1.79
CA LEU A 146 -2.70 -7.41 -1.28
C LEU A 146 -2.14 -8.23 -2.45
N VAL A 147 -0.86 -8.57 -2.38
CA VAL A 147 -0.28 -9.57 -3.29
C VAL A 147 -0.30 -10.93 -2.59
N ASN A 148 -1.16 -11.82 -3.09
CA ASN A 148 -1.40 -13.14 -2.52
C ASN A 148 -0.26 -14.12 -2.81
N ASN A 149 -0.24 -15.23 -2.06
CA ASN A 149 0.64 -16.35 -2.38
C ASN A 149 0.29 -16.95 -3.74
N PRO A 150 1.26 -17.44 -4.51
CA PRO A 150 0.98 -18.12 -5.77
C PRO A 150 0.06 -19.32 -5.59
N VAL A 151 -0.97 -19.43 -6.42
CA VAL A 151 -1.93 -20.55 -6.42
C VAL A 151 -1.86 -21.34 -7.72
N ASN A 152 -2.18 -22.63 -7.66
CA ASN A 152 -2.37 -23.43 -8.86
C ASN A 152 -3.69 -23.02 -9.54
N PHE A 153 -3.71 -22.98 -10.87
CA PHE A 153 -4.90 -22.63 -11.64
C PHE A 153 -6.14 -23.48 -11.29
N GLU A 154 -5.98 -24.78 -11.08
CA GLU A 154 -7.10 -25.66 -10.73
C GLU A 154 -7.69 -25.31 -9.36
N ARG A 155 -6.82 -25.03 -8.38
CA ARG A 155 -7.25 -24.57 -7.04
C ARG A 155 -7.91 -23.20 -7.10
N LEU A 156 -7.42 -22.30 -7.96
CA LEU A 156 -8.02 -21.00 -8.16
C LEU A 156 -9.47 -21.13 -8.66
N LEU A 157 -9.71 -21.97 -9.66
CA LEU A 157 -11.07 -22.19 -10.19
C LEU A 157 -12.04 -22.66 -9.10
N GLN A 158 -11.60 -23.57 -8.23
CA GLN A 158 -12.40 -24.04 -7.10
C GLN A 158 -12.72 -22.93 -6.09
N SER A 159 -11.87 -21.92 -5.93
CA SER A 159 -12.11 -20.80 -5.01
C SER A 159 -13.03 -19.70 -5.56
N LEU A 160 -13.33 -19.73 -6.86
CA LEU A 160 -14.17 -18.76 -7.56
C LEU A 160 -15.61 -19.25 -7.80
N THR A 161 -15.89 -20.50 -7.44
CA THR A 161 -17.19 -21.16 -7.62
C THR A 161 -17.88 -21.27 -6.27
#